data_AF-A0AAC8TN50-F1
#
_entry.id   AF-A0AAC8TN50-F1
#
_cell.length_a   1.000
_cell.length_b   1.000
_cell.length_c   1.000
_cell.angle_alpha   90.00
_cell.angle_beta   90.00
_cell.angle_gamma   90.00
#
_symmetry.space_group_name_H-M   'P 1'
#
loop_
_entity.id
_entity.type
_entity.pdbx_description
1 polymer ?
#
loop_
_entity_poly.entity_id
_entity_poly.type
_entity_poly.pdbx_seq_one_letter_code
_entity_poly.pdbx_strand_id
1 'polypeptide(L)'
;MAAPKGNRFWEARSSHGRNPKFESPEALWSACCEYFEWVEKNPLWEMKAFAYQGEVTQEPIAKMRAMTITGLLLFLDITKPTWALYKAREDFNYVTTRAEETIYDQKFSGAAADLLNANIIARDLGLKEQSQVEDVTPDKGDRDKRRSRIKELFNRGRN
;
A
#
# COMPACT_ATOMS: atom_id res chain seq x y z
N MET A 1 26.13 21.99 -5.64
CA MET A 1 24.92 21.20 -5.33
C MET A 1 25.18 20.53 -3.98
N ALA A 2 24.55 20.99 -2.91
CA ALA A 2 24.75 20.40 -1.58
C ALA A 2 24.10 19.01 -1.55
N ALA A 3 24.74 18.05 -0.89
CA ALA A 3 24.20 16.70 -0.67
C ALA A 3 22.74 16.79 -0.16
N PRO A 4 21.84 15.88 -0.58
CA PRO A 4 20.44 15.94 -0.19
C PRO A 4 20.31 16.04 1.34
N LYS A 5 19.61 17.07 1.82
CA LYS A 5 19.29 17.20 3.26
C LYS A 5 18.63 15.89 3.69
N GLY A 6 19.28 15.20 4.63
CA GLY A 6 19.05 13.79 4.89
C GLY A 6 17.57 13.43 5.14
N ASN A 7 17.23 12.17 4.86
CA ASN A 7 15.90 11.55 4.96
C ASN A 7 15.32 11.53 6.39
N ARG A 8 15.26 12.66 7.08
CA ARG A 8 14.74 12.81 8.44
C ARG A 8 13.22 12.97 8.41
N PHE A 9 12.54 11.97 7.84
CA PHE A 9 11.08 11.99 7.72
C PHE A 9 10.38 12.09 9.09
N TRP A 10 11.04 11.65 10.16
CA TRP A 10 10.54 11.74 11.54
C TRP A 10 10.56 13.16 12.12
N GLU A 11 11.26 14.12 11.50
CA GLU A 11 11.23 15.54 11.88
C GLU A 11 10.15 16.32 11.13
N ALA A 12 9.59 15.74 10.06
CA ALA A 12 8.56 16.40 9.25
C ALA A 12 7.23 16.45 9.99
N ARG A 13 6.58 17.62 9.94
CA ARG A 13 5.29 17.87 10.60
C ARG A 13 4.45 18.84 9.77
N SER A 14 3.14 18.70 9.85
CA SER A 14 2.19 19.67 9.31
C SER A 14 2.33 21.05 9.97
N SER A 15 1.84 22.08 9.29
CA SER A 15 1.81 23.47 9.75
C SER A 15 0.98 23.66 11.04
N HIS A 16 0.12 22.69 11.37
CA HIS A 16 -0.85 22.75 12.47
C HIS A 16 -0.23 22.51 13.85
N GLY A 17 1.05 22.11 13.93
CA GLY A 17 1.79 22.00 15.20
C GLY A 17 1.56 20.69 15.96
N ARG A 18 1.80 20.71 17.28
CA ARG A 18 1.78 19.50 18.13
C ARG A 18 0.35 19.11 18.53
N ASN A 19 0.00 17.83 18.36
CA ASN A 19 -1.30 17.25 18.72
C ASN A 19 -2.49 18.12 18.26
N PRO A 20 -2.59 18.42 16.96
CA PRO A 20 -3.62 19.30 16.45
C PRO A 20 -5.01 18.68 16.68
N LYS A 21 -5.96 19.52 17.08
CA LYS A 21 -7.38 19.15 17.14
C LYS A 21 -8.04 19.73 15.90
N PHE A 22 -8.34 18.89 14.93
CA PHE A 22 -9.06 19.31 13.74
C PHE A 22 -10.54 19.55 14.08
N GLU A 23 -10.96 20.81 14.03
CA GLU A 23 -12.33 21.23 14.31
C GLU A 23 -13.25 21.10 13.09
N SER A 24 -12.68 21.15 11.87
CA SER A 24 -13.42 20.95 10.63
C SER A 24 -12.81 19.87 9.73
N PRO A 25 -13.63 19.19 8.92
CA PRO A 25 -13.15 18.25 7.91
C PRO A 25 -12.19 18.89 6.90
N GLU A 26 -12.42 20.15 6.52
CA GLU A 26 -11.61 20.89 5.55
C GLU A 26 -10.20 21.15 6.10
N ALA A 27 -10.07 21.45 7.39
CA ALA A 27 -8.78 21.61 8.06
C ALA A 27 -8.01 20.29 8.08
N LEU A 28 -8.69 19.16 8.36
CA LEU A 28 -8.06 17.84 8.30
C LEU A 28 -7.59 17.52 6.88
N TRP A 29 -8.42 17.79 5.86
CA TRP A 29 -8.08 17.56 4.46
C TRP A 29 -6.88 18.40 4.03
N SER A 30 -6.84 19.68 4.39
CA SER A 30 -5.71 20.57 4.12
C SER A 30 -4.41 20.02 4.70
N ALA A 31 -4.44 19.52 5.94
CA ALA A 31 -3.27 18.92 6.57
C ALA A 31 -2.87 17.57 5.90
N CYS A 32 -3.83 16.78 5.41
CA CYS A 32 -3.54 15.62 4.57
C CYS A 32 -2.85 16.01 3.26
N CYS A 33 -3.29 17.08 2.60
CA CYS A 33 -2.65 17.61 1.40
C CYS A 33 -1.21 18.05 1.66
N GLU A 34 -0.93 18.71 2.79
CA GLU A 34 0.44 19.05 3.18
C GLU A 34 1.35 17.81 3.26
N TYR A 35 0.84 16.69 3.78
CA TYR A 35 1.57 15.42 3.78
C TYR A 35 1.81 14.89 2.36
N PHE A 36 0.79 14.93 1.49
CA PHE A 36 0.92 14.45 0.11
C PHE A 36 1.98 15.24 -0.65
N GLU A 37 1.92 16.57 -0.56
CA GLU A 37 2.93 17.45 -1.15
C GLU A 37 4.32 17.22 -0.55
N TRP A 38 4.39 16.99 0.77
CA TRP A 38 5.67 16.70 1.42
C TRP A 38 6.27 15.41 0.87
N VAL A 39 5.49 14.36 0.65
CA VAL A 39 5.97 13.11 0.06
C VAL A 39 6.52 13.32 -1.35
N GLU A 40 5.83 14.10 -2.18
CA GLU A 40 6.28 14.42 -3.54
C GLU A 40 7.57 15.25 -3.56
N LYS A 41 7.67 16.28 -2.71
CA LYS A 41 8.82 17.17 -2.61
C LYS A 41 10.05 16.51 -1.96
N ASN A 42 9.87 15.37 -1.29
CA ASN A 42 10.93 14.68 -0.55
C ASN A 42 11.10 13.22 -1.00
N PRO A 43 11.59 12.98 -2.24
CA PRO A 43 11.87 11.62 -2.71
C PRO A 43 12.94 10.95 -1.84
N LEU A 44 13.05 9.63 -1.98
CA LEU A 44 14.22 8.90 -1.49
C LEU A 44 15.36 9.08 -2.49
N TRP A 45 16.60 8.91 -2.04
CA TRP A 45 17.78 9.11 -2.88
C TRP A 45 18.60 7.84 -2.94
N GLU A 46 18.89 7.39 -4.14
CA GLU A 46 19.81 6.29 -4.44
C GLU A 46 21.10 6.90 -5.01
N MET A 47 22.24 6.67 -4.36
CA MET A 47 23.53 7.10 -4.91
C MET A 47 23.95 6.13 -6.00
N LYS A 48 24.14 6.62 -7.23
CA LYS A 48 24.72 5.83 -8.32
C LYS A 48 26.10 6.37 -8.69
N ALA A 49 27.03 5.44 -8.88
CA ALA A 49 28.36 5.75 -9.38
C ALA A 49 28.35 5.77 -10.91
N PHE A 50 28.97 6.78 -11.50
CA PHE A 50 29.22 6.92 -12.92
C PHE A 50 30.73 7.03 -13.12
N ALA A 51 31.26 6.30 -14.09
CA ALA A 51 32.68 6.32 -14.40
C ALA A 51 32.88 6.86 -15.83
N TYR A 52 33.68 7.90 -15.98
CA TYR A 52 34.04 8.46 -17.29
C TYR A 52 35.53 8.82 -17.28
N GLN A 53 36.28 8.30 -18.26
CA GLN A 53 37.73 8.55 -18.42
C GLN A 53 38.60 8.26 -17.17
N GLY A 54 38.22 7.27 -16.36
CA GLY A 54 38.97 6.88 -15.16
C GLY A 54 38.58 7.64 -13.89
N GLU A 55 37.69 8.63 -13.98
CA GLU A 55 37.13 9.33 -12.83
C GLU A 55 35.76 8.75 -12.48
N VAL A 56 35.52 8.49 -11.18
CA VAL A 56 34.24 8.00 -10.66
C VAL A 56 33.53 9.14 -9.93
N THR A 57 32.37 9.53 -10.45
CA THR A 57 31.46 10.47 -9.80
C THR A 57 30.29 9.72 -9.17
N GLN A 58 29.76 10.22 -8.06
CA GLN A 58 28.54 9.69 -7.45
C GLN A 58 27.44 10.74 -7.55
N GLU A 59 26.34 10.38 -8.20
CA GLU A 59 25.20 11.27 -8.37
C GLU A 59 23.95 10.67 -7.69
N PRO A 60 23.18 11.48 -6.95
CA PRO A 60 21.94 11.04 -6.32
C PRO A 60 20.81 10.98 -7.35
N ILE A 61 20.14 9.84 -7.44
CA ILE A 61 18.95 9.64 -8.26
C ILE A 61 17.72 9.59 -7.35
N ALA A 62 16.71 10.40 -7.68
CA ALA A 62 15.46 10.43 -6.95
C ALA A 62 14.67 9.12 -7.18
N LYS A 63 14.14 8.57 -6.10
CA LYS A 63 13.27 7.40 -6.06
C LYS A 63 11.95 7.78 -5.39
N MET A 64 10.84 7.31 -5.95
CA MET A 64 9.51 7.59 -5.43
C MET A 64 9.38 7.13 -3.98
N ARG A 65 8.80 7.97 -3.14
CA ARG A 65 8.47 7.63 -1.75
C ARG A 65 7.03 7.10 -1.71
N ALA A 66 6.84 5.88 -1.22
CA ALA A 66 5.50 5.32 -1.01
C ALA A 66 4.79 6.06 0.14
N MET A 67 3.55 6.49 -0.09
CA MET A 67 2.71 7.04 0.98
C MET A 67 2.24 5.93 1.92
N THR A 68 2.09 6.25 3.21
CA THR A 68 1.55 5.30 4.20
C THR A 68 0.66 6.02 5.20
N ILE A 69 -0.36 5.32 5.72
CA ILE A 69 -1.20 5.86 6.78
C ILE A 69 -0.35 6.19 8.01
N THR A 70 0.55 5.30 8.42
CA THR A 70 1.44 5.57 9.55
C THR A 70 2.29 6.83 9.34
N GLY A 71 2.81 7.05 8.12
CA GLY A 71 3.55 8.25 7.77
C GLY A 71 2.68 9.51 7.80
N LEU A 72 1.46 9.45 7.29
CA LEU A 72 0.48 10.53 7.41
C LEU A 72 0.22 10.87 8.88
N LEU A 73 -0.08 9.88 9.72
CA LEU A 73 -0.38 10.11 11.15
C LEU A 73 0.81 10.73 11.90
N LEU A 74 2.03 10.27 11.61
CA LEU A 74 3.25 10.87 12.16
C LEU A 74 3.40 12.34 11.72
N PHE A 75 3.17 12.62 10.43
CA PHE A 75 3.25 13.98 9.89
C PHE A 75 2.20 14.92 10.48
N LEU A 76 0.98 14.42 10.67
CA LEU A 76 -0.11 15.14 11.34
C LEU A 76 0.09 15.27 12.86
N ASP A 77 1.08 14.57 13.44
CA ASP A 77 1.31 14.48 14.88
C ASP A 77 0.09 13.96 15.66
N ILE A 78 -0.62 12.97 15.09
CA ILE A 78 -1.77 12.29 15.70
C ILE A 78 -1.54 10.79 15.83
N THR A 79 -2.32 10.14 16.69
CA THR A 79 -2.21 8.70 16.95
C THR A 79 -3.21 7.89 16.12
N LYS A 80 -2.96 6.58 15.97
CA LYS A 80 -3.91 5.65 15.31
C LYS A 80 -5.31 5.68 15.95
N PRO A 81 -5.46 5.69 17.30
CA PRO A 81 -6.77 5.89 17.94
C PRO A 81 -7.45 7.20 17.55
N THR A 82 -6.72 8.32 17.49
CA THR A 82 -7.27 9.62 17.06
C THR A 82 -7.80 9.55 15.64
N TRP A 83 -7.06 8.93 14.72
CA TRP A 83 -7.52 8.70 13.34
C TRP A 83 -8.79 7.86 13.30
N ALA A 84 -8.85 6.77 14.07
CA ALA A 84 -10.04 5.92 14.14
C ALA A 84 -11.28 6.69 14.64
N LEU A 85 -11.11 7.63 15.58
CA LEU A 85 -12.20 8.51 16.02
C LEU A 85 -12.68 9.42 14.90
N TYR A 86 -11.79 9.99 14.08
CA TYR A 86 -12.18 10.78 12.91
C TYR A 86 -12.92 9.92 11.88
N LYS A 87 -12.48 8.69 11.62
CA LYS A 87 -13.19 7.76 10.72
C LYS A 87 -14.62 7.46 11.18
N ALA A 88 -14.85 7.39 12.49
CA ALA A 88 -16.15 7.08 13.07
C ALA A 88 -17.12 8.26 13.06
N ARG A 89 -16.64 9.51 12.94
CA ARG A 89 -17.48 10.71 12.88
C ARG A 89 -17.98 10.92 11.45
N GLU A 90 -19.28 11.07 11.27
CA GLU A 90 -19.92 11.23 9.96
C GLU A 90 -19.33 12.39 9.16
N ASP A 91 -19.12 13.54 9.81
CA ASP A 91 -18.54 14.74 9.17
C ASP A 91 -17.09 14.53 8.69
N PHE A 92 -16.33 13.63 9.31
CA PHE A 92 -14.91 13.43 9.01
C PHE A 92 -14.64 12.16 8.18
N ASN A 93 -15.59 11.23 8.12
CA ASN A 93 -15.44 9.97 7.42
C ASN A 93 -15.02 10.21 5.96
N TYR A 94 -15.70 11.12 5.25
CA TYR A 94 -15.41 11.38 3.85
C TYR A 94 -13.95 11.82 3.62
N VAL A 95 -13.39 12.63 4.53
CA VAL A 95 -11.99 13.09 4.46
C VAL A 95 -11.04 11.94 4.73
N THR A 96 -11.31 11.16 5.79
CA THR A 96 -10.45 10.03 6.15
C THR A 96 -10.42 8.95 5.08
N THR A 97 -11.58 8.65 4.48
CA THR A 97 -11.73 7.70 3.36
C THR A 97 -10.98 8.22 2.14
N ARG A 98 -11.19 9.48 1.76
CA ARG A 98 -10.49 10.10 0.62
C ARG A 98 -8.97 10.09 0.81
N ALA A 99 -8.48 10.37 2.01
CA ALA A 99 -7.05 10.32 2.31
C ALA A 99 -6.49 8.89 2.21
N GLU A 100 -7.22 7.89 2.71
CA GLU A 100 -6.86 6.47 2.60
C GLU A 100 -6.82 6.00 1.14
N GLU A 101 -7.82 6.38 0.34
CA GLU A 101 -7.91 6.07 -1.09
C GLU A 101 -6.78 6.74 -1.88
N THR A 102 -6.45 8.00 -1.58
CA THR A 102 -5.33 8.71 -2.22
C THR A 102 -4.01 8.00 -1.95
N ILE A 103 -3.78 7.54 -0.71
CA ILE A 103 -2.59 6.78 -0.33
C ILE A 103 -2.56 5.42 -1.01
N TYR A 104 -3.71 4.76 -1.13
CA TYR A 104 -3.83 3.49 -1.86
C TYR A 104 -3.46 3.68 -3.34
N ASP A 105 -4.07 4.66 -4.01
CA ASP A 105 -3.91 4.88 -5.44
C ASP A 105 -2.49 5.36 -5.81
N GLN A 106 -1.88 6.21 -4.99
CA GLN A 106 -0.48 6.62 -5.18
C GLN A 106 0.48 5.43 -5.18
N LYS A 107 0.28 4.48 -4.26
CA LYS A 107 1.10 3.26 -4.21
C LYS A 107 0.80 2.35 -5.39
N PHE A 108 -0.48 2.16 -5.72
CA PHE A 108 -0.91 1.32 -6.82
C PHE A 108 -0.34 1.80 -8.16
N SER A 109 -0.57 3.07 -8.50
CA SER A 109 -0.04 3.70 -9.70
C SER A 109 1.49 3.72 -9.73
N GLY A 110 2.14 4.03 -8.59
CA GLY A 110 3.60 3.99 -8.47
C GLY A 110 4.19 2.59 -8.71
N ALA A 111 3.52 1.54 -8.25
CA ALA A 111 3.93 0.16 -8.52
C ALA A 111 3.66 -0.25 -9.97
N ALA A 112 2.53 0.16 -10.55
CA ALA A 112 2.18 -0.11 -11.94
C ALA A 112 3.14 0.57 -12.94
N ALA A 113 3.78 1.67 -12.54
CA ALA A 113 4.79 2.39 -13.32
C ALA A 113 6.25 1.97 -13.02
N ASP A 114 6.46 0.86 -12.29
CA ASP A 114 7.79 0.37 -11.86
C ASP A 114 8.62 1.38 -11.03
N LEU A 115 7.97 2.39 -10.45
CA LEU A 115 8.61 3.39 -9.58
C LEU A 115 8.71 2.89 -8.13
N LEU A 116 7.79 2.01 -7.73
CA LEU A 116 7.77 1.32 -6.44
C LEU A 116 7.89 -0.20 -6.67
N ASN A 117 8.45 -0.91 -5.70
CA ASN A 117 8.60 -2.36 -5.81
C ASN A 117 7.22 -3.05 -5.80
N ALA A 118 6.82 -3.64 -6.93
CA ALA A 118 5.51 -4.25 -7.12
C ALA A 118 5.16 -5.32 -6.08
N ASN A 119 6.13 -6.17 -5.69
CA ASN A 119 5.88 -7.24 -4.71
C ASN A 119 5.63 -6.71 -3.30
N ILE A 120 6.34 -5.67 -2.88
CA ILE A 120 6.09 -5.03 -1.58
C ILE A 120 4.73 -4.34 -1.59
N ILE A 121 4.42 -3.58 -2.65
CA ILE A 121 3.16 -2.85 -2.75
C ILE A 121 1.97 -3.81 -2.87
N ALA A 122 2.05 -4.88 -3.65
CA ALA A 122 0.98 -5.88 -3.76
C ALA A 122 0.63 -6.49 -2.39
N ARG A 123 1.65 -6.78 -1.55
CA ARG A 123 1.45 -7.29 -0.19
C ARG A 123 0.86 -6.24 0.76
N ASP A 124 1.31 -5.00 0.68
CA ASP A 124 0.81 -3.89 1.50
C ASP A 124 -0.65 -3.52 1.15
N LEU A 125 -1.01 -3.53 -0.15
CA LEU A 125 -2.36 -3.27 -0.62
C LEU A 125 -3.30 -4.49 -0.51
N GLY A 126 -2.77 -5.68 -0.20
CA GLY A 126 -3.54 -6.91 -0.12
C GLY A 126 -4.04 -7.43 -1.47
N LEU A 127 -3.33 -7.15 -2.56
CA LEU A 127 -3.63 -7.70 -3.88
C LEU A 127 -3.42 -9.21 -3.86
N LYS A 128 -4.49 -9.95 -4.18
CA LYS A 128 -4.49 -11.41 -4.14
C LYS A 128 -4.18 -11.99 -5.51
N GLU A 129 -3.29 -12.96 -5.54
CA GLU A 129 -3.08 -13.79 -6.72
C GLU A 129 -4.23 -14.79 -6.84
N GLN A 130 -4.82 -14.90 -8.03
CA GLN A 130 -5.84 -15.89 -8.34
C GLN A 130 -5.23 -16.93 -9.27
N SER A 131 -5.25 -18.20 -8.86
CA SER A 131 -4.78 -19.32 -9.68
C SER A 131 -5.90 -20.32 -9.90
N GLN A 132 -5.96 -20.85 -11.11
CA GLN A 132 -6.82 -21.98 -11.47
C GLN A 132 -5.90 -23.17 -11.75
N VAL A 133 -6.11 -24.26 -11.01
CA VAL A 133 -5.35 -25.49 -11.18
C VAL A 133 -6.30 -26.56 -11.72
N GLU A 134 -6.05 -26.97 -12.95
CA GLU A 134 -6.78 -28.09 -13.53
C GLU A 134 -6.18 -29.42 -13.05
N ASP A 135 -7.03 -30.26 -12.46
CA ASP A 135 -6.67 -31.63 -12.10
C ASP A 135 -6.58 -32.49 -13.37
N VAL A 136 -5.37 -32.77 -13.84
CA VAL A 136 -5.13 -33.61 -15.05
C VAL A 136 -4.92 -35.08 -14.71
N THR A 137 -5.32 -35.53 -13.51
CA THR A 137 -5.20 -36.96 -13.17
C THR A 137 -6.04 -37.83 -14.11
N PRO A 138 -5.48 -38.92 -14.68
CA PRO A 138 -6.19 -39.81 -15.60
C PRO A 138 -7.46 -40.46 -15.05
N ASP A 139 -7.68 -40.42 -13.73
CA ASP A 139 -8.71 -41.16 -12.99
C ASP A 139 -10.05 -40.41 -12.87
N LYS A 140 -10.21 -39.24 -13.53
CA LYS A 140 -11.49 -38.48 -13.51
C LYS A 140 -12.68 -39.31 -13.98
N GLY A 141 -12.47 -40.23 -14.93
CA GLY A 141 -13.51 -41.17 -15.38
C GLY A 141 -13.86 -42.26 -14.37
N ASP A 142 -13.02 -42.51 -13.36
CA ASP A 142 -13.22 -43.58 -12.38
C ASP A 142 -13.87 -43.06 -11.09
N ARG A 143 -13.76 -41.77 -10.73
CA ARG A 143 -14.49 -41.23 -9.56
C ARG A 143 -16.00 -41.27 -9.73
N ASP A 144 -16.51 -40.93 -10.91
CA ASP A 144 -17.95 -40.99 -11.18
C ASP A 144 -18.44 -42.44 -11.33
N LYS A 145 -17.61 -43.33 -11.89
CA LYS A 145 -17.88 -44.78 -11.92
C LYS A 145 -17.84 -45.42 -10.53
N ARG A 146 -16.91 -45.02 -9.66
CA ARG A 146 -16.84 -45.47 -8.26
C ARG A 146 -18.07 -44.98 -7.49
N ARG A 147 -18.51 -43.73 -7.69
CA ARG A 147 -19.74 -43.18 -7.10
C ARG A 147 -20.99 -43.93 -7.56
N SER A 148 -21.12 -44.25 -8.84
CA SER A 148 -22.26 -45.01 -9.36
C SER A 148 -22.26 -46.45 -8.84
N ARG A 149 -21.10 -47.10 -8.77
CA ARG A 149 -20.94 -48.48 -8.27
C ARG A 149 -21.20 -48.60 -6.77
N ILE A 150 -20.80 -47.61 -5.97
CA ILE A 150 -21.13 -47.54 -4.54
C ILE A 150 -22.65 -47.40 -4.33
N LYS A 151 -23.32 -46.59 -5.16
CA LYS A 151 -24.78 -46.42 -5.12
C LYS A 151 -25.53 -47.70 -5.49
N GLU A 152 -25.03 -48.43 -6.48
CA GLU A 152 -25.58 -49.73 -6.90
C GLU A 152 -25.43 -50.80 -5.80
N LEU A 153 -24.27 -50.88 -5.14
CA LEU A 153 -24.03 -51.79 -4.02
C LEU A 153 -24.93 -51.49 -2.81
N PHE A 154 -25.15 -50.21 -2.51
CA PHE A 154 -26.07 -49.79 -1.45
C PHE A 154 -27.54 -50.14 -1.73
N ASN A 155 -27.96 -50.10 -3.00
CA ASN A 155 -29.32 -50.48 -3.39
C ASN A 155 -29.54 -51.99 -3.41
N ARG A 156 -28.50 -52.79 -3.73
CA ARG A 156 -28.56 -54.25 -3.67
C ARG A 156 -28.68 -54.83 -2.25
N GLY A 157 -28.20 -54.11 -1.24
CA GLY A 157 -28.29 -54.52 0.17
C GLY A 157 -29.62 -54.19 0.87
N ARG A 158 -30.62 -53.65 0.15
CA ARG A 158 -31.94 -53.28 0.71
C ARG A 158 -33.12 -54.09 0.16
N ASN A 159 -32.85 -55.17 -0.59
CA ASN A 159 -33.86 -56.15 -1.00
C ASN A 159 -33.66 -57.45 -0.23
#